data_AF-A0A246TWA3-F1
#
_entry.id   AF-A0A246TWA3-F1
#
_cell.length_a   1.000
_cell.length_b   1.000
_cell.length_c   1.000
_cell.angle_alpha   90.00
_cell.angle_beta   90.00
_cell.angle_gamma   90.00
#
_symmetry.space_group_name_H-M   'P 1'
#
loop_
_entity.id
_entity.type
_entity.pdbx_description
1 polymer ?
#
loop_
_entity_poly.entity_id
_entity_poly.type
_entity_poly.pdbx_seq_one_letter_code
_entity_poly.pdbx_strand_id
1 'polypeptide(L)'
;MSVAYELKRKRAALVERLQQIATEQTEIQGLMRALDRVIPSYEPDYQASGLTGPEYGGRSRKLKPPSSEVKAAMNGVNKRQAVLEVLRQAGEPISVTDCAAKFAAKLGIPTSQPISQTSHTACRRSLPN
;
A
#
# COMPACT_ATOMS: atom_id res chain seq x y z
N MET A 1 -30.17 -25.27 -38.81
CA MET A 1 -29.01 -24.91 -37.97
C MET A 1 -29.41 -24.97 -36.51
N SER A 2 -28.55 -25.47 -35.62
CA SER A 2 -28.89 -25.65 -34.20
C SER A 2 -28.82 -24.33 -33.43
N VAL A 3 -29.80 -24.06 -32.58
CA VAL A 3 -29.82 -22.89 -31.69
C VAL A 3 -28.55 -22.82 -30.82
N ALA A 4 -28.05 -23.97 -30.38
CA ALA A 4 -26.82 -24.04 -29.58
C ALA A 4 -25.59 -23.54 -30.35
N TYR A 5 -25.55 -23.72 -31.67
CA TYR A 5 -24.47 -23.22 -32.51
C TYR A 5 -24.52 -21.69 -32.63
N GLU A 6 -25.70 -21.12 -32.87
CA GLU A 6 -25.90 -19.66 -32.95
C GLU A 6 -25.55 -18.95 -31.64
N LEU A 7 -25.91 -19.54 -30.50
CA LEU A 7 -25.56 -18.99 -29.18
C LEU A 7 -24.05 -18.99 -28.95
N LYS A 8 -23.35 -20.07 -29.33
CA LYS A 8 -21.89 -20.13 -29.23
C LYS A 8 -21.23 -19.10 -30.14
N ARG A 9 -21.73 -18.94 -31.37
CA ARG A 9 -21.25 -17.93 -32.32
C ARG A 9 -21.41 -16.52 -31.79
N LYS A 10 -22.60 -16.17 -31.27
CA LYS A 10 -22.85 -14.84 -30.68
C LYS A 10 -21.99 -14.59 -29.44
N ARG A 11 -21.79 -15.60 -28.60
CA ARG A 11 -20.89 -15.50 -27.43
C ARG A 11 -19.46 -15.20 -27.86
N ALA A 12 -18.96 -15.84 -28.91
CA ALA A 12 -17.62 -15.58 -29.44
C ALA A 12 -17.48 -14.12 -29.93
N ALA A 13 -18.46 -13.63 -30.71
CA ALA A 13 -18.46 -12.25 -31.20
C ALA A 13 -18.51 -11.21 -30.06
N LEU A 14 -19.23 -11.49 -28.96
CA LEU A 14 -19.25 -10.63 -27.78
C LEU A 14 -17.90 -10.60 -27.05
N VAL A 15 -17.22 -11.73 -26.96
CA VAL A 15 -15.87 -11.79 -26.35
C VAL A 15 -14.87 -11.00 -27.16
N GLU A 16 -14.90 -11.10 -28.48
CA GLU A 16 -14.04 -10.33 -29.38
C GLU A 16 -14.29 -8.82 -29.21
N ARG A 17 -15.56 -8.40 -29.18
CA ARG A 17 -15.92 -7.00 -28.91
C ARG A 17 -15.44 -6.52 -27.55
N LEU A 18 -15.51 -7.36 -26.51
CA LEU A 18 -14.99 -7.02 -25.18
C LEU A 18 -13.47 -6.83 -25.20
N GLN A 19 -12.74 -7.66 -25.94
CA GLN A 19 -11.29 -7.51 -26.09
C GLN A 19 -10.93 -6.19 -26.79
N GLN A 20 -11.66 -5.84 -27.85
CA GLN A 20 -11.46 -4.59 -28.57
C GLN A 20 -11.74 -3.36 -27.67
N ILE A 21 -12.80 -3.40 -26.86
CA ILE A 21 -13.08 -2.30 -25.91
C ILE A 21 -11.95 -2.20 -24.87
N ALA A 22 -11.41 -3.33 -24.40
CA ALA A 22 -10.33 -3.32 -23.43
C ALA A 22 -9.05 -2.69 -24.00
N THR A 23 -8.71 -2.97 -25.26
CA THR A 23 -7.54 -2.34 -25.91
C THR A 23 -7.76 -0.83 -26.08
N GLU A 24 -8.93 -0.42 -26.57
CA GLU A 24 -9.30 1.00 -26.69
C GLU A 24 -9.25 1.73 -25.34
N GLN A 25 -9.72 1.09 -24.27
CA GLN A 25 -9.63 1.64 -22.92
C GLN A 25 -8.17 1.88 -22.49
N THR A 26 -7.28 0.94 -22.76
CA THR A 26 -5.86 1.10 -22.42
C THR A 26 -5.17 2.20 -23.22
N GLU A 27 -5.54 2.35 -24.50
CA GLU A 27 -5.03 3.41 -25.36
C GLU A 27 -5.50 4.80 -24.87
N ILE A 28 -6.80 4.95 -24.61
CA ILE A 28 -7.36 6.19 -24.07
C ILE A 28 -6.72 6.53 -22.73
N GLN A 29 -6.56 5.57 -21.83
CA GLN A 29 -5.85 5.79 -20.55
C GLN A 29 -4.40 6.23 -20.74
N GLY A 30 -3.71 5.69 -21.75
CA GLY A 30 -2.36 6.11 -22.12
C GLY A 30 -2.31 7.58 -22.57
N LEU A 31 -3.24 7.97 -23.45
CA LEU A 31 -3.36 9.35 -23.93
C LEU A 31 -3.72 10.33 -22.80
N MET A 32 -4.66 9.96 -21.93
CA MET A 32 -5.01 10.77 -20.77
C MET A 32 -3.79 11.02 -19.87
N ARG A 33 -3.00 9.98 -19.56
CA ARG A 33 -1.77 10.13 -18.78
C ARG A 33 -0.72 11.02 -19.46
N ALA A 34 -0.66 11.00 -20.79
CA ALA A 34 0.24 11.89 -21.52
C ALA A 34 -0.22 13.35 -21.38
N LEU A 35 -1.53 13.61 -21.48
CA LEU A 35 -2.11 14.94 -21.28
C LEU A 35 -1.91 15.42 -19.84
N ASP A 36 -2.16 14.57 -18.83
CA ASP A 36 -1.95 14.91 -17.42
C ASP A 36 -0.50 15.36 -17.10
N ARG A 37 0.47 14.94 -17.91
CA ARG A 37 1.88 15.39 -17.79
C ARG A 37 2.14 16.73 -18.45
N VAL A 38 1.42 17.03 -19.53
CA VAL A 38 1.66 18.23 -20.35
C VAL A 38 0.82 19.41 -19.84
N ILE A 39 -0.40 19.19 -19.37
CA ILE A 39 -1.28 20.28 -18.92
C ILE A 39 -0.62 21.17 -17.84
N PRO A 40 0.10 20.63 -16.83
CA PRO A 40 0.77 21.46 -15.82
C PRO A 40 1.85 22.41 -16.38
N SER A 41 2.38 22.18 -17.59
CA SER A 41 3.32 23.11 -18.21
C SER A 41 2.63 24.37 -18.75
N TYR A 42 1.33 24.31 -19.00
CA TYR A 42 0.53 25.43 -19.51
C TYR A 42 -0.35 26.04 -18.42
N GLU A 43 -0.88 25.21 -17.53
CA GLU A 43 -1.79 25.61 -16.46
C GLU A 43 -1.37 24.92 -15.15
N PRO A 44 -0.52 25.57 -14.33
CA PRO A 44 0.05 24.93 -13.13
C PRO A 44 -0.98 24.70 -12.01
N ASP A 45 -2.08 25.45 -12.03
CA ASP A 45 -3.20 25.28 -11.10
C ASP A 45 -4.20 24.21 -11.58
N TYR A 46 -3.96 23.61 -12.76
CA TYR A 46 -4.80 22.54 -13.29
C TYR A 46 -4.69 21.32 -12.38
N GLN A 47 -5.78 21.04 -11.69
CA GLN A 47 -6.03 19.75 -11.08
C GLN A 47 -6.96 19.00 -12.02
N ALA A 48 -6.59 17.78 -12.40
CA ALA A 48 -7.47 16.85 -13.10
C ALA A 48 -8.63 16.47 -12.17
N SER A 49 -9.59 17.39 -12.02
CA SER A 49 -10.71 17.30 -11.11
C SER A 49 -11.69 16.30 -11.71
N GLY A 50 -11.67 15.06 -11.22
CA GLY A 50 -12.65 14.05 -11.61
C GLY A 50 -12.25 12.58 -11.47
N LEU A 51 -10.97 12.24 -11.33
CA LEU A 51 -10.54 10.83 -11.21
C LEU A 51 -10.11 10.49 -9.78
N THR A 52 -11.07 10.45 -8.88
CA THR A 52 -10.98 9.63 -7.66
C THR A 52 -11.16 8.15 -8.04
N GLY A 53 -10.14 7.58 -8.68
CA GLY A 53 -9.91 6.15 -8.83
C GLY A 53 -8.51 5.84 -8.31
N PRO A 54 -8.31 4.69 -7.63
CA PRO A 54 -7.37 4.55 -6.52
C PRO A 54 -5.98 5.04 -6.90
N GLU A 55 -5.52 6.02 -6.11
CA GLU A 55 -4.21 6.65 -6.15
C GLU A 55 -3.10 5.64 -6.48
N TYR A 56 -2.77 5.51 -7.77
CA TYR A 56 -1.49 4.92 -8.16
C TYR A 56 -0.42 6.00 -8.00
N GLY A 57 0.05 6.12 -6.77
CA GLY A 57 1.47 6.31 -6.51
C GLY A 57 2.04 7.69 -6.78
N GLY A 58 1.22 8.75 -6.82
CA GLY A 58 1.70 10.06 -6.40
C GLY A 58 2.17 9.90 -4.96
N ARG A 59 3.48 9.77 -4.74
CA ARG A 59 4.09 9.75 -3.41
C ARG A 59 3.75 11.06 -2.74
N SER A 60 2.57 11.09 -2.11
CA SER A 60 2.22 12.02 -1.09
C SER A 60 3.37 11.97 -0.11
N ARG A 61 4.17 13.04 -0.13
CA ARG A 61 5.21 13.32 0.84
C ARG A 61 4.51 13.64 2.17
N LYS A 62 3.67 12.73 2.66
CA LYS A 62 3.45 12.62 4.09
C LYS A 62 4.83 12.36 4.66
N LEU A 63 5.22 13.21 5.60
CA LEU A 63 6.48 13.21 6.32
C LEU A 63 6.73 11.83 6.96
N LYS A 64 7.12 10.85 6.16
CA LYS A 64 7.78 9.65 6.65
C LYS A 64 9.18 10.15 7.01
N PRO A 65 9.61 10.09 8.28
CA PRO A 65 11.02 10.30 8.58
C PRO A 65 11.81 9.38 7.65
N PRO A 66 12.85 9.90 6.96
CA PRO A 66 13.63 9.09 6.03
C PRO A 66 14.12 7.85 6.79
N SER A 67 14.08 6.69 6.14
CA SER A 67 14.45 5.41 6.76
C SER A 67 15.85 5.44 7.39
N SER A 68 16.72 6.36 6.95
CA SER A 68 18.01 6.67 7.56
C SER A 68 17.91 7.27 8.96
N GLU A 69 16.93 8.14 9.23
CA GLU A 69 16.70 8.76 10.54
C GLU A 69 16.18 7.76 11.55
N VAL A 70 15.21 6.92 11.16
CA VAL A 70 14.73 5.81 12.01
C VAL A 70 15.87 4.84 12.32
N LYS A 71 16.71 4.52 11.33
CA LYS A 71 17.89 3.67 11.54
C LYS A 71 18.91 4.32 12.48
N ALA A 72 19.16 5.62 12.35
CA ALA A 72 20.05 6.37 13.24
C ALA A 72 19.55 6.37 14.68
N ALA A 73 18.25 6.64 14.91
CA ALA A 73 17.63 6.58 16.23
C ALA A 73 17.74 5.19 16.89
N MET A 74 17.75 4.12 16.08
CA MET A 74 17.83 2.74 16.58
C MET A 74 19.26 2.19 16.73
N ASN A 75 20.29 2.83 16.16
CA ASN A 75 21.66 2.28 16.13
C ASN A 75 22.37 2.32 17.49
N GLY A 76 21.98 3.22 18.40
CA GLY A 76 22.56 3.33 19.75
C GLY A 76 21.80 2.60 20.85
N VAL A 77 20.68 1.94 20.52
CA VAL A 77 19.75 1.39 21.52
C VAL A 77 19.89 -0.13 21.61
N ASN A 78 20.06 -0.64 22.83
CA ASN A 78 19.90 -2.07 23.08
C ASN A 78 18.41 -2.44 22.99
N LYS A 79 17.99 -2.86 21.78
CA LYS A 79 16.60 -3.11 21.41
C LYS A 79 15.90 -4.09 22.35
N ARG A 80 16.60 -5.16 22.76
CA ARG A 80 16.06 -6.16 23.69
C ARG A 80 15.78 -5.54 25.05
N GLN A 81 16.74 -4.81 25.58
CA GLN A 81 16.60 -4.17 26.89
C GLN A 81 15.48 -3.12 26.90
N ALA A 82 15.40 -2.31 25.84
CA ALA A 82 14.37 -1.28 25.72
C ALA A 82 12.95 -1.87 25.64
N VAL A 83 12.75 -2.98 24.92
CA VAL A 83 11.46 -3.68 24.88
C VAL A 83 11.12 -4.29 26.24
N LEU A 84 12.07 -4.95 26.90
CA LEU A 84 11.85 -5.52 28.24
C LEU A 84 11.51 -4.44 29.28
N GLU A 85 12.11 -3.26 29.16
CA GLU A 85 11.76 -2.10 29.99
C GLU A 85 10.33 -1.60 29.72
N VAL A 86 9.89 -1.56 28.46
CA VAL A 86 8.50 -1.23 28.12
C VAL A 86 7.52 -2.24 28.70
N LEU A 87 7.82 -3.54 28.59
CA LEU A 87 6.97 -4.61 29.13
C LEU A 87 6.95 -4.59 30.66
N ARG A 88 8.09 -4.33 31.31
CA ARG A 88 8.17 -4.20 32.77
C ARG A 88 7.36 -3.01 33.29
N GLN A 89 7.43 -1.86 32.62
CA GLN A 89 6.66 -0.67 32.98
C GLN A 89 5.16 -0.81 32.75
N ALA A 90 4.75 -1.67 31.80
CA ALA A 90 3.34 -1.86 31.53
C ALA A 90 2.60 -2.62 32.64
N GLY A 91 3.30 -3.46 33.42
CA GLY A 91 2.73 -4.20 34.57
C GLY A 91 1.69 -5.28 34.23
N GLU A 92 1.10 -5.21 33.03
CA GLU A 92 0.06 -6.10 32.51
C GLU A 92 0.36 -6.49 31.05
N PRO A 93 -0.26 -7.57 30.53
CA PRO A 93 -0.09 -7.96 29.13
C PRO A 93 -0.58 -6.86 28.18
N ILE A 94 0.34 -6.27 27.41
CA ILE A 94 0.02 -5.26 26.39
C ILE A 94 -0.01 -5.87 25.00
N SER A 95 -0.82 -5.28 24.12
CA SER A 95 -0.83 -5.65 22.70
C SER A 95 0.51 -5.30 22.03
N VAL A 96 0.83 -5.99 20.93
CA VAL A 96 2.05 -5.72 20.15
C VAL A 96 2.06 -4.30 19.59
N THR A 97 0.88 -3.79 19.21
CA THR A 97 0.71 -2.41 18.72
C THR A 97 1.01 -1.39 19.83
N ASP A 98 0.53 -1.64 21.05
CA ASP A 98 0.78 -0.73 22.18
C ASP A 98 2.23 -0.79 22.64
N CYS A 99 2.86 -1.97 22.59
CA CYS A 99 4.29 -2.12 22.87
C CYS A 99 5.13 -1.33 21.86
N ALA A 100 4.78 -1.38 20.58
CA ALA A 100 5.46 -0.62 19.53
C ALA A 100 5.29 0.88 19.71
N ALA A 101 4.09 1.35 20.06
CA ALA A 101 3.83 2.76 20.33
C ALA A 101 4.62 3.28 21.55
N LYS A 102 4.61 2.53 22.66
CA LYS A 102 5.39 2.88 23.86
C LYS A 102 6.90 2.86 23.60
N PHE A 103 7.38 1.94 22.77
CA PHE A 103 8.78 1.87 22.34
C PHE A 103 9.16 3.07 21.46
N ALA A 104 8.33 3.44 20.48
CA ALA A 104 8.56 4.59 19.62
C ALA A 104 8.57 5.90 20.41
N ALA A 105 7.65 6.05 21.37
CA ALA A 105 7.60 7.20 22.29
C ALA A 105 8.89 7.34 23.10
N LYS A 106 9.46 6.23 23.61
CA LYS A 106 10.76 6.25 24.32
C LYS A 106 11.93 6.66 23.45
N LEU A 107 11.84 6.47 22.13
CA LEU A 107 12.88 6.84 21.17
C LEU A 107 12.63 8.19 20.48
N GLY A 108 11.56 8.90 20.85
CA GLY A 108 11.19 10.18 20.22
C GLY A 108 10.78 10.05 18.75
N ILE A 109 10.39 8.84 18.30
CA ILE A 109 9.99 8.62 16.91
C ILE A 109 8.52 9.03 16.76
N PRO A 110 8.18 9.99 15.87
CA PRO A 110 6.80 10.40 15.66
C PRO A 110 5.99 9.20 15.13
N THR A 111 5.04 8.74 15.94
CA THR A 111 4.20 7.60 15.59
C THR A 111 3.19 8.05 14.55
N SER A 112 3.51 7.86 13.26
CA SER A 112 2.48 7.85 12.22
C SER A 112 1.66 6.56 12.37
N GLN A 113 0.35 6.70 12.21
CA GLN A 113 -0.69 5.70 12.51
C GLN A 113 -0.31 4.23 12.21
N PRO A 114 -0.81 3.27 13.01
CA PRO A 114 -0.45 1.87 12.85
C PRO A 114 -0.82 1.36 11.46
N ILE A 115 0.20 0.92 10.71
CA ILE A 115 -0.01 0.19 9.46
C ILE A 115 -0.45 -1.21 9.87
N SER A 116 -1.75 -1.47 9.76
CA SER A 116 -2.38 -2.78 9.89
C SER A 116 -1.92 -3.70 8.75
N GLN A 117 -0.67 -4.14 8.79
CA GLN A 117 -0.16 -5.22 7.94
C GLN A 117 0.31 -6.35 8.84
N THR A 118 -0.67 -7.06 9.40
CA THR A 118 -0.49 -8.39 9.99
C THR A 118 -0.10 -9.35 8.88
N SER A 119 1.20 -9.53 8.66
CA SER A 119 1.73 -10.70 7.96
C SER A 119 1.84 -11.82 9.00
N HIS A 120 0.84 -12.70 9.02
CA HIS A 120 0.91 -13.98 9.74
C HIS A 120 2.08 -14.80 9.18
N THR A 121 3.26 -14.68 9.77
CA THR A 121 4.32 -15.67 9.60
C THR A 121 4.10 -16.75 10.65
N ALA A 122 3.42 -17.82 10.23
CA ALA A 122 3.28 -19.04 11.02
C ALA A 122 4.67 -19.66 11.26
N CYS A 123 5.28 -19.37 12.41
CA CYS A 123 6.46 -20.08 12.89
C CYS A 123 6.01 -21.41 13.53
N ARG A 124 5.81 -22.45 12.72
CA ARG A 124 5.87 -23.83 13.23
C ARG A 124 7.35 -24.15 13.49
N ARG A 125 7.78 -24.09 14.75
CA ARG A 125 8.99 -24.80 15.19
C ARG A 125 8.55 -26.15 15.73
N SER A 126 8.80 -27.19 14.94
CA SER A 126 8.85 -28.57 15.42
C SER A 126 9.97 -28.69 16.45
N LEU A 127 9.63 -29.18 17.64
CA LEU A 127 10.57 -29.66 18.65
C LEU A 127 11.24 -30.94 18.11
N PRO A 128 12.57 -31.10 18.21
CA PRO A 128 13.17 -32.44 18.16
C PRO A 128 12.98 -33.12 19.52
N ASN A 129 12.66 -34.42 19.47
CA ASN A 129 12.65 -35.34 20.61
C ASN A 129 14.05 -35.46 21.25
#